data_AF-A0A7X8V684-F1
#
_entry.id   AF-A0A7X8V684-F1
#
_cell.length_a   1.000
_cell.length_b   1.000
_cell.length_c   1.000
_cell.angle_alpha   90.00
_cell.angle_beta   90.00
_cell.angle_gamma   90.00
#
_symmetry.space_group_name_H-M   'P 1'
#
loop_
_entity.id
_entity.type
_entity.pdbx_description
1 polymer ?
#
loop_
_entity_poly.entity_id
_entity_poly.type
_entity_poly.pdbx_seq_one_letter_code
_entity_poly.pdbx_strand_id
1 'polypeptide(L)'
;MEADWGATDWGAIRTDLAMEAHELAAQRRGGMIPGVTSEDEEKGPARINRVTIQTEEAGRALGKLPGYYVTVEAPALRGRDKDQLEEVGKILAEEIRNYLRKMEIAEDASALVVGLGNWNATPDALGPKVVELVLVTRHLWSIAPPEKRGGLRPVCAISPGVLGITGLETG
;
A
#
# COMPACT_ATOMS: atom_id res chain seq x y z
N MET A 1 -51.71 2.45 10.49
CA MET A 1 -51.00 2.10 9.23
C MET A 1 -49.78 3.01 9.19
N GLU A 2 -48.76 2.65 9.98
CA GLU A 2 -47.50 3.39 10.07
C GLU A 2 -46.53 2.82 9.05
N ALA A 3 -45.91 3.70 8.27
CA ALA A 3 -44.97 3.35 7.22
C ALA A 3 -43.62 2.96 7.83
N ASP A 4 -43.18 1.76 7.49
CA ASP A 4 -41.86 1.20 7.74
C ASP A 4 -40.82 1.95 6.91
N TRP A 5 -40.03 2.80 7.56
CA TRP A 5 -38.86 3.41 6.95
C TRP A 5 -37.70 2.42 7.06
N GLY A 6 -37.63 1.54 6.07
CA GLY A 6 -36.53 0.60 5.89
C GLY A 6 -35.18 1.31 5.98
N ALA A 7 -34.29 0.72 6.78
CA ALA A 7 -32.92 1.15 6.96
C ALA A 7 -32.26 1.37 5.59
N THR A 8 -31.95 2.63 5.29
CA THR A 8 -31.19 3.02 4.11
C THR A 8 -29.82 2.34 4.17
N ASP A 9 -29.60 1.41 3.24
CA ASP A 9 -28.30 0.81 2.92
C ASP A 9 -27.33 1.94 2.57
N TRP A 10 -26.50 2.37 3.53
CA TRP A 10 -25.36 3.23 3.26
C TRP A 10 -24.39 2.40 2.44
N GLY A 11 -24.54 2.49 1.11
CA GLY A 11 -23.90 1.66 0.13
C GLY A 11 -22.47 1.29 0.51
N ALA A 12 -22.20 -0.02 0.49
CA ALA A 12 -20.89 -0.59 0.76
C ALA A 12 -19.79 0.29 0.15
N ILE A 13 -18.88 0.78 1.00
CA ILE A 13 -17.70 1.53 0.58
C ILE A 13 -16.92 0.59 -0.34
N ARG A 14 -17.02 0.82 -1.65
CA ARG A 14 -16.30 0.06 -2.67
C ARG A 14 -14.96 0.72 -2.87
N THR A 15 -13.90 0.07 -2.42
CA THR A 15 -12.54 0.49 -2.67
C THR A 15 -11.93 -0.36 -3.79
N ASP A 16 -10.86 0.14 -4.40
CA ASP A 16 -10.14 -0.62 -5.41
C ASP A 16 -9.10 -1.57 -4.76
N LEU A 17 -9.41 -2.15 -3.61
CA LEU A 17 -8.50 -3.09 -2.93
C LEU A 17 -8.57 -4.48 -3.57
N ALA A 18 -7.42 -5.15 -3.66
CA ALA A 18 -7.33 -6.49 -4.22
C ALA A 18 -8.16 -7.53 -3.43
N MET A 19 -8.31 -7.30 -2.12
CA MET A 19 -9.17 -8.12 -1.26
C MET A 19 -10.64 -8.04 -1.67
N GLU A 20 -11.17 -6.82 -1.85
CA GLU A 20 -12.57 -6.63 -2.26
C GLU A 20 -12.86 -7.21 -3.66
N ALA A 21 -11.91 -7.04 -4.60
CA ALA A 21 -11.99 -7.65 -5.93
C ALA A 21 -12.06 -9.18 -5.84
N HIS A 22 -11.28 -9.78 -4.94
CA HIS A 22 -11.31 -11.22 -4.69
C HIS A 22 -12.61 -11.68 -4.04
N GLU A 23 -13.09 -10.99 -3.00
CA GLU A 23 -14.35 -11.32 -2.32
C GLU A 23 -15.55 -11.24 -3.28
N LEU A 24 -15.61 -10.20 -4.12
CA LEU A 24 -16.66 -10.05 -5.15
C LEU A 24 -16.63 -11.17 -6.19
N ALA A 25 -15.43 -11.58 -6.63
CA ALA A 25 -15.30 -12.63 -7.62
C ALA A 25 -15.55 -14.04 -7.02
N ALA A 26 -15.14 -14.26 -5.77
CA ALA A 26 -15.42 -15.49 -5.03
C ALA A 26 -16.92 -15.66 -4.75
N GLN A 27 -17.62 -14.60 -4.34
CA GLN A 27 -19.08 -14.61 -4.13
C GLN A 27 -19.86 -14.89 -5.42
N ARG A 28 -19.37 -14.40 -6.57
CA ARG A 28 -20.03 -14.62 -7.88
C ARG A 28 -19.77 -16.00 -8.49
N ARG A 29 -18.64 -16.64 -8.20
CA ARG A 29 -18.24 -17.94 -8.79
C ARG A 29 -18.28 -19.13 -7.83
N GLY A 30 -18.52 -18.92 -6.53
CA GLY A 30 -18.68 -20.00 -5.55
C GLY A 30 -17.40 -20.81 -5.28
N GLY A 31 -16.21 -20.26 -5.53
CA GLY A 31 -14.95 -20.98 -5.33
C GLY A 31 -13.68 -20.18 -5.66
N MET A 32 -12.52 -20.82 -5.41
CA MET A 32 -11.18 -20.30 -5.70
C MET A 32 -11.02 -19.96 -7.18
N ILE A 33 -10.41 -18.83 -7.49
CA ILE A 33 -10.12 -18.41 -8.86
C ILE A 33 -8.77 -19.02 -9.26
N PRO A 34 -8.71 -19.87 -10.31
CA PRO A 34 -7.44 -20.40 -10.78
C PRO A 34 -6.47 -19.27 -11.14
N GLY A 35 -5.21 -19.39 -10.70
CA GLY A 35 -4.19 -18.34 -10.89
C GLY A 35 -4.22 -17.22 -9.85
N VAL A 36 -5.02 -17.37 -8.78
CA VAL A 36 -5.02 -16.46 -7.63
C VAL A 36 -4.72 -17.25 -6.35
N THR A 37 -3.75 -16.78 -5.58
CA THR A 37 -3.48 -17.28 -4.22
C THR A 37 -3.67 -16.17 -3.22
N SER A 38 -4.34 -16.45 -2.11
CA SER A 38 -4.53 -15.52 -1.00
C SER A 38 -3.99 -16.10 0.30
N GLU A 39 -3.48 -15.21 1.16
CA GLU A 39 -3.08 -15.50 2.53
C GLU A 39 -3.62 -14.39 3.43
N ASP A 40 -4.24 -14.78 4.54
CA ASP A 40 -4.76 -13.89 5.56
C ASP A 40 -4.00 -14.13 6.88
N GLU A 41 -3.55 -13.06 7.52
CA GLU A 41 -2.83 -13.10 8.79
C GLU A 41 -3.35 -12.00 9.72
N GLU A 42 -3.74 -12.39 10.93
CA GLU A 42 -4.02 -11.44 12.02
C GLU A 42 -2.71 -11.18 12.78
N LYS A 43 -2.26 -9.92 12.82
CA LYS A 43 -0.99 -9.54 13.43
C LYS A 43 -1.14 -8.28 14.27
N GLY A 44 -1.19 -8.46 15.58
CA GLY A 44 -1.33 -7.34 16.52
C GLY A 44 -2.57 -6.49 16.23
N PRO A 45 -2.44 -5.16 16.00
CA PRO A 45 -3.57 -4.28 15.71
C PRO A 45 -4.02 -4.26 14.24
N ALA A 46 -3.49 -5.14 13.38
CA ALA A 46 -3.78 -5.15 11.95
C ALA A 46 -4.09 -6.56 11.41
N ARG A 47 -4.97 -6.60 10.41
CA ARG A 47 -5.19 -7.76 9.54
C ARG A 47 -4.45 -7.54 8.23
N ILE A 48 -3.67 -8.53 7.81
CA ILE A 48 -2.86 -8.49 6.60
C ILE A 48 -3.43 -9.50 5.62
N ASN A 49 -3.68 -9.06 4.39
CA ASN A 49 -4.11 -9.93 3.30
C ASN A 49 -3.16 -9.79 2.13
N ARG A 50 -2.62 -10.92 1.68
CA ARG A 50 -1.62 -11.00 0.62
C ARG A 50 -2.23 -11.79 -0.53
N VAL A 51 -2.39 -11.15 -1.68
CA VAL A 51 -2.93 -11.76 -2.90
C VAL A 51 -1.85 -11.79 -3.97
N THR A 52 -1.62 -12.95 -4.57
CA THR A 52 -0.81 -13.09 -5.78
C THR A 52 -1.71 -13.46 -6.93
N ILE A 53 -1.72 -12.61 -7.97
CA ILE A 53 -2.40 -12.86 -9.25
C ILE A 53 -1.33 -13.28 -10.25
N GLN A 54 -1.39 -14.53 -10.69
CA GLN A 54 -0.34 -15.15 -11.51
C GLN A 54 -0.58 -15.00 -13.01
N THR A 55 -1.84 -14.89 -13.44
CA THR A 55 -2.22 -14.92 -14.86
C THR A 55 -3.06 -13.72 -15.27
N GLU A 56 -3.01 -13.35 -16.55
CA GLU A 56 -3.84 -12.28 -17.09
C GLU A 56 -5.33 -12.61 -17.00
N GLU A 57 -5.72 -13.87 -17.18
CA GLU A 57 -7.11 -14.31 -17.09
C GLU A 57 -7.66 -14.09 -15.68
N ALA A 58 -6.85 -14.40 -14.66
CA ALA A 58 -7.18 -14.13 -13.27
C ALA A 58 -7.26 -12.63 -13.01
N GLY A 59 -6.32 -11.85 -13.54
CA GLY A 59 -6.34 -10.39 -13.49
C GLY A 59 -7.61 -9.81 -14.08
N ARG A 60 -7.99 -10.19 -15.31
CA ARG A 60 -9.23 -9.75 -15.97
C ARG A 60 -10.47 -10.14 -15.19
N ALA A 61 -10.50 -11.33 -14.60
CA ALA A 61 -11.61 -11.77 -13.75
C ALA A 61 -11.76 -10.91 -12.48
N LEU A 62 -10.65 -10.38 -11.97
CA LEU A 62 -10.60 -9.52 -10.79
C LEU A 62 -10.60 -8.01 -11.11
N GLY A 63 -10.51 -7.62 -12.38
CA GLY A 63 -10.30 -6.22 -12.76
C GLY A 63 -8.94 -5.66 -12.33
N LYS A 64 -7.94 -6.53 -12.14
CA LYS A 64 -6.58 -6.21 -11.68
C LYS A 64 -5.53 -6.70 -12.68
N LEU A 65 -4.31 -6.20 -12.56
CA LEU A 65 -3.17 -6.74 -13.30
C LEU A 65 -2.57 -7.94 -12.55
N PRO A 66 -1.84 -8.84 -13.24
CA PRO A 66 -0.99 -9.82 -12.57
C PRO A 66 0.00 -9.11 -11.66
N GLY A 67 0.18 -9.62 -10.45
CA GLY A 67 1.01 -8.95 -9.46
C GLY A 67 0.82 -9.47 -8.04
N TYR A 68 1.61 -8.90 -7.14
CA TYR A 68 1.54 -9.15 -5.71
C TYR A 68 0.94 -7.94 -5.01
N TYR A 69 -0.14 -8.18 -4.28
CA TYR A 69 -0.91 -7.17 -3.59
C TYR A 69 -0.89 -7.47 -2.10
N VAL A 70 -0.61 -6.45 -1.29
CA VAL A 70 -0.64 -6.55 0.16
C VAL A 70 -1.58 -5.47 0.66
N THR A 71 -2.60 -5.89 1.40
CA THR A 71 -3.55 -5.02 2.07
C THR A 71 -3.29 -5.12 3.57
N VAL A 72 -3.09 -3.98 4.23
CA VAL A 72 -2.95 -3.89 5.69
C VAL A 72 -4.13 -3.10 6.22
N GLU A 73 -5.03 -3.78 6.92
CA GLU A 73 -6.20 -3.17 7.54
C GLU A 73 -5.95 -3.00 9.03
N ALA A 74 -5.90 -1.75 9.50
CA ALA A 74 -5.62 -1.45 10.90
C ALA A 74 -6.66 -0.47 11.45
N PRO A 75 -7.68 -0.93 12.20
CA PRO A 75 -8.66 -0.05 12.84
C PRO A 75 -8.02 1.00 13.76
N ALA A 76 -6.86 0.66 14.35
CA ALA A 76 -6.04 1.53 15.18
C ALA A 76 -5.66 2.87 14.51
N LEU A 77 -5.59 2.93 13.17
CA LEU A 77 -5.28 4.16 12.43
C LEU A 77 -6.35 5.25 12.60
N ARG A 78 -7.57 4.90 13.02
CA ARG A 78 -8.64 5.87 13.33
C ARG A 78 -8.48 6.48 14.72
N GLY A 79 -7.68 5.86 15.57
CA GLY A 79 -7.41 6.29 16.94
C GLY A 79 -6.24 7.25 17.07
N ARG A 80 -5.85 7.53 18.31
CA ARG A 80 -4.67 8.35 18.65
C ARG A 80 -3.72 7.64 19.61
N ASP A 81 -3.93 6.34 19.80
CA ASP A 81 -3.06 5.50 20.64
C ASP A 81 -1.71 5.33 19.94
N LYS A 82 -0.66 5.92 20.54
CA LYS A 82 0.66 5.96 19.93
C LYS A 82 1.31 4.58 19.84
N ASP A 83 1.05 3.71 20.81
CA ASP A 83 1.68 2.39 20.87
C ASP A 83 1.08 1.51 19.76
N GLN A 84 -0.23 1.58 19.56
CA GLN A 84 -0.88 0.88 18.44
C GLN A 84 -0.44 1.44 17.08
N LEU A 85 -0.32 2.76 16.93
CA LEU A 85 0.16 3.38 15.69
C LEU A 85 1.62 2.98 15.38
N GLU A 86 2.48 2.90 16.39
CA GLU A 86 3.85 2.43 16.23
C GLU A 86 3.89 0.97 15.77
N GLU A 87 3.05 0.11 16.36
CA GLU A 87 2.97 -1.30 15.98
C GLU A 87 2.49 -1.49 14.54
N VAL A 88 1.48 -0.72 14.10
CA VAL A 88 1.05 -0.68 12.69
C VAL A 88 2.22 -0.23 11.78
N GLY A 89 3.00 0.76 12.21
CA GLY A 89 4.19 1.20 11.49
C GLY A 89 5.25 0.10 11.32
N LYS A 90 5.47 -0.72 12.35
CA LYS A 90 6.39 -1.88 12.29
C LYS A 90 5.88 -2.94 11.33
N ILE A 91 4.58 -3.25 11.37
CA ILE A 91 3.94 -4.19 10.44
C ILE A 91 4.11 -3.71 8.99
N LEU A 92 3.81 -2.43 8.72
CA LEU A 92 3.97 -1.87 7.37
C LEU A 92 5.42 -1.95 6.89
N ALA A 93 6.39 -1.65 7.76
CA ALA A 93 7.81 -1.74 7.43
C ALA A 93 8.25 -3.19 7.11
N GLU A 94 7.70 -4.17 7.82
CA GLU A 94 7.93 -5.59 7.55
C GLU A 94 7.33 -6.01 6.21
N GLU A 95 6.10 -5.60 5.92
CA GLU A 95 5.45 -5.91 4.64
C GLU A 95 6.19 -5.29 3.45
N ILE A 96 6.64 -4.04 3.55
CA ILE A 96 7.48 -3.42 2.51
C ILE A 96 8.77 -4.22 2.31
N ARG A 97 9.42 -4.67 3.39
CA ARG A 97 10.65 -5.48 3.31
C ARG A 97 10.39 -6.81 2.62
N ASN A 98 9.30 -7.49 2.98
CA ASN A 98 8.89 -8.76 2.39
C ASN A 98 8.53 -8.59 0.91
N TYR A 99 7.86 -7.49 0.56
CA TYR A 99 7.52 -7.13 -0.80
C TYR A 99 8.78 -7.01 -1.66
N LEU A 100 9.77 -6.24 -1.21
CA LEU A 100 11.02 -6.04 -1.94
C LEU A 100 11.81 -7.35 -2.09
N ARG A 101 11.83 -8.20 -1.05
CA ARG A 101 12.45 -9.54 -1.12
C ARG A 101 11.76 -10.44 -2.13
N LYS A 102 10.42 -10.45 -2.15
CA LYS A 102 9.63 -11.24 -3.09
C LYS A 102 9.85 -10.81 -4.54
N MET A 103 10.09 -9.52 -4.76
CA MET A 103 10.46 -8.97 -6.07
C MET A 103 11.96 -9.12 -6.40
N GLU A 104 12.71 -9.83 -5.55
CA GLU A 104 14.16 -10.06 -5.72
C GLU A 104 14.98 -8.77 -5.83
N ILE A 105 14.52 -7.70 -5.18
CA ILE A 105 15.21 -6.41 -5.15
C ILE A 105 16.33 -6.48 -4.11
N ALA A 106 17.57 -6.26 -4.56
CA ALA A 106 18.76 -6.28 -3.72
C ALA A 106 18.67 -5.29 -2.53
N GLU A 107 19.35 -5.60 -1.44
CA GLU A 107 19.35 -4.74 -0.24
C GLU A 107 20.00 -3.37 -0.51
N ASP A 108 20.99 -3.32 -1.39
CA ASP A 108 21.71 -2.13 -1.83
C ASP A 108 21.14 -1.48 -3.11
N ALA A 109 20.02 -2.00 -3.63
CA ALA A 109 19.34 -1.40 -4.77
C ALA A 109 18.91 0.04 -4.47
N SER A 110 19.05 0.90 -5.47
CA SER A 110 18.60 2.29 -5.36
C SER A 110 17.08 2.38 -5.39
N ALA A 111 16.51 3.15 -4.46
CA ALA A 111 15.07 3.40 -4.39
C ALA A 111 14.75 4.88 -4.58
N LEU A 112 13.66 5.18 -5.28
CA LEU A 112 13.07 6.51 -5.37
C LEU A 112 11.68 6.46 -4.73
N VAL A 113 11.49 7.20 -3.65
CA VAL A 113 10.18 7.39 -3.03
C VAL A 113 9.51 8.60 -3.66
N VAL A 114 8.33 8.40 -4.26
CA VAL A 114 7.55 9.48 -4.86
C VAL A 114 6.31 9.74 -4.01
N GLY A 115 6.28 10.88 -3.34
CA GLY A 115 5.16 11.33 -2.52
C GLY A 115 4.12 12.04 -3.37
N LEU A 116 3.19 11.28 -3.94
CA LEU A 116 2.07 11.82 -4.71
C LEU A 116 1.05 12.47 -3.79
N GLY A 117 0.49 13.59 -4.22
CA GLY A 117 -0.58 14.29 -3.52
C GLY A 117 -0.52 15.81 -3.63
N ASN A 118 -1.62 16.46 -3.30
CA ASN A 118 -1.76 17.92 -3.31
C ASN A 118 -1.42 18.51 -1.94
N TRP A 119 -0.38 19.34 -1.90
CA TRP A 119 0.06 20.03 -0.68
C TRP A 119 -1.01 20.97 -0.12
N ASN A 120 -1.84 21.52 -0.99
CA ASN A 120 -2.88 22.49 -0.66
C ASN A 120 -4.21 21.84 -0.25
N ALA A 121 -4.36 20.52 -0.37
CA ALA A 121 -5.56 19.81 0.02
C ALA A 121 -5.24 18.83 1.16
N THR A 122 -5.67 19.17 2.38
CA THR A 122 -5.45 18.35 3.59
C THR A 122 -5.71 16.85 3.43
N PRO A 123 -6.81 16.38 2.78
CA PRO A 123 -7.03 14.95 2.63
C PRO A 123 -6.08 14.24 1.65
N ASP A 124 -5.39 15.00 0.79
CA ASP A 124 -4.51 14.49 -0.27
C ASP A 124 -3.02 14.81 -0.01
N ALA A 125 -2.69 15.44 1.12
CA ALA A 125 -1.32 15.81 1.48
C ALA A 125 -0.51 14.65 2.09
N LEU A 126 -1.02 13.41 2.07
CA LEU A 126 -0.38 12.28 2.74
C LEU A 126 0.99 11.94 2.15
N GLY A 127 1.09 11.75 0.83
CA GLY A 127 2.37 11.45 0.17
C GLY A 127 3.46 12.51 0.41
N PRO A 128 3.18 13.81 0.23
CA PRO A 128 4.09 14.89 0.58
C PRO A 128 4.58 14.81 2.03
N LYS A 129 3.66 14.63 3.00
CA LYS A 129 3.98 14.51 4.43
C LYS A 129 4.83 13.28 4.74
N VAL A 130 4.62 12.17 4.03
CA VAL A 130 5.45 10.98 4.17
C VAL A 130 6.86 11.26 3.68
N VAL A 131 7.01 11.87 2.50
CA VAL A 131 8.33 12.21 1.92
C VAL A 131 9.15 13.13 2.84
N GLU A 132 8.52 14.08 3.53
CA GLU A 132 9.18 14.95 4.52
C GLU A 132 9.85 14.16 5.66
N LEU A 133 9.36 12.95 5.97
CA LEU A 133 9.85 12.09 7.05
C LEU A 133 10.74 10.93 6.57
N VAL A 134 10.97 10.80 5.26
CA VAL A 134 11.83 9.75 4.69
C VAL A 134 13.30 10.09 4.90
N LEU A 135 14.07 9.14 5.45
CA LEU A 135 15.52 9.26 5.54
C LEU A 135 16.16 9.10 4.15
N VAL A 136 16.54 10.22 3.54
CA VAL A 136 17.25 10.25 2.25
C VAL A 136 18.73 9.96 2.45
N THR A 137 19.25 8.95 1.76
CA THR A 137 20.59 8.41 1.98
C THR A 137 21.41 8.27 0.69
N ARG A 138 20.81 8.41 -0.50
CA ARG A 138 21.53 8.25 -1.78
C ARG A 138 22.75 9.16 -1.89
N HIS A 139 22.62 10.42 -1.45
CA HIS A 139 23.70 11.40 -1.48
C HIS A 139 24.87 11.07 -0.54
N LEU A 140 24.64 10.23 0.47
CA LEU A 140 25.67 9.75 1.40
C LEU A 140 26.34 8.46 0.91
N TRP A 141 25.70 7.72 0.00
CA TRP A 141 26.15 6.39 -0.43
C TRP A 141 27.56 6.38 -1.03
N SER A 142 27.88 7.39 -1.86
CA SER A 142 29.20 7.54 -2.48
C SER A 142 30.30 7.93 -1.48
N ILE A 143 29.91 8.57 -0.37
CA ILE A 143 30.81 9.10 0.65
C ILE A 143 31.01 8.08 1.79
N ALA A 144 30.02 7.22 2.02
CA ALA A 144 30.05 6.21 3.06
C ALA A 144 31.12 5.13 2.74
N PRO A 145 32.00 4.80 3.71
CA PRO A 145 32.92 3.68 3.60
C PRO A 145 32.17 2.37 3.28
N PRO A 146 32.71 1.47 2.44
CA PRO A 146 32.05 0.21 2.08
C PRO A 146 31.56 -0.61 3.28
N GLU A 147 32.33 -0.62 4.38
CA GLU A 147 32.02 -1.32 5.63
C GLU A 147 30.76 -0.78 6.34
N LYS A 148 30.39 0.48 6.12
CA LYS A 148 29.22 1.12 6.72
C LYS A 148 27.97 1.05 5.82
N ARG A 149 28.08 0.48 4.62
CA ARG A 149 26.98 0.39 3.65
C ARG A 149 25.95 -0.68 4.00
N GLY A 150 26.34 -1.73 4.73
CA GLY A 150 25.44 -2.85 5.06
C GLY A 150 24.21 -2.50 5.89
N GLY A 151 24.14 -1.29 6.47
CA GLY A 151 22.97 -0.78 7.19
C GLY A 151 22.20 0.30 6.44
N LEU A 152 22.62 0.66 5.23
CA LEU A 152 22.04 1.74 4.44
C LEU A 152 21.51 1.18 3.12
N ARG A 153 20.32 1.59 2.73
CA ARG A 153 19.85 1.45 1.35
C ARG A 153 19.95 2.82 0.68
N PRO A 154 20.44 2.95 -0.56
CA PRO A 154 20.50 4.25 -1.24
C PRO A 154 19.09 4.72 -1.66
N VAL A 155 18.50 5.61 -0.87
CA VAL A 155 17.14 6.15 -1.07
C VAL A 155 17.20 7.60 -1.52
N CYS A 156 16.47 7.92 -2.58
CA CYS A 156 16.05 9.27 -2.99
C CYS A 156 14.58 9.47 -2.67
N ALA A 157 14.13 10.71 -2.48
CA ALA A 157 12.72 11.02 -2.36
C ALA A 157 12.38 12.33 -3.09
N ILE A 158 11.20 12.37 -3.71
CA ILE A 158 10.62 13.57 -4.34
C ILE A 158 9.12 13.61 -4.05
N SER A 159 8.55 14.81 -3.95
CA SER A 159 7.09 15.00 -3.95
C SER A 159 6.74 15.99 -5.05
N PRO A 160 6.42 15.52 -6.27
CA PRO A 160 5.87 16.39 -7.29
C PRO A 160 4.44 16.74 -6.87
N GLY A 161 4.12 18.03 -6.76
CA GLY A 161 2.73 18.44 -6.54
C GLY A 161 1.85 17.98 -7.71
N VAL A 162 0.59 17.63 -7.45
CA VAL A 162 -0.37 17.14 -8.47
C VAL A 162 -1.14 18.26 -9.19
N LEU A 163 -0.95 19.52 -8.77
CA LEU A 163 -1.54 20.64 -9.49
C LEU A 163 -0.74 20.81 -10.78
N GLY A 164 -1.39 20.77 -11.94
CA GLY A 164 -0.80 20.96 -13.28
C GLY A 164 -0.20 22.35 -13.55
N ILE A 165 0.37 22.99 -12.51
CA ILE A 165 1.04 24.29 -12.54
C ILE A 165 2.42 24.23 -13.21
N THR A 166 3.00 23.03 -13.34
CA THR A 166 4.32 22.82 -13.96
C THR A 166 4.22 22.47 -15.44
N GLY A 167 3.02 22.13 -15.95
CA GLY A 167 2.84 21.60 -17.31
C GLY A 167 3.34 20.16 -17.51
N LEU A 168 3.77 19.48 -16.45
CA LEU A 168 4.11 18.06 -16.45
C LEU A 168 3.03 17.27 -15.70
N GLU A 169 2.48 16.25 -16.34
CA GLU A 169 1.52 15.35 -15.69
C GLU A 169 2.23 14.39 -14.74
N THR A 170 1.67 14.21 -13.54
CA THR A 170 2.06 13.15 -12.60
C THR A 170 1.28 11.89 -12.98
N GLY A 171 1.97 10.89 -13.54
CA GLY A 171 1.40 9.61 -13.99
C GLY A 171 2.28 8.44 -13.58
#